data_AF-A0A394QWD1-F1
#
_entry.id   AF-A0A394QWD1-F1
#
_cell.length_a   1.000
_cell.length_b   1.000
_cell.length_c   1.000
_cell.angle_alpha   90.00
_cell.angle_beta   90.00
_cell.angle_gamma   90.00
#
_symmetry.space_group_name_H-M   'P 1'
#
loop_
_entity.id
_entity.type
_entity.pdbx_description
1 polymer ?
#
loop_
_entity_poly.entity_id
_entity_poly.type
_entity_poly.pdbx_seq_one_letter_code
_entity_poly.pdbx_strand_id
1 'polypeptide(L)' 'MKFDLENGYVVKADGEMLVGGEFVVFKDSMKNWEPPYENKKLSESEVQEIIHQVKQSTNENTVQISFE' A
#
# COMPACT_ATOMS: atom_id res chain seq x y z
N MET A 1 -6.06 -4.08 2.56
CA MET A 1 -4.87 -4.59 1.84
C MET A 1 -3.65 -4.49 2.75
N LYS A 2 -2.67 -5.38 2.60
CA LYS A 2 -1.37 -5.27 3.27
C LYS A 2 -0.27 -5.21 2.21
N PHE A 3 0.67 -4.29 2.38
CA PHE A 3 1.86 -4.17 1.54
C PHE A 3 3.07 -4.57 2.38
N ASP A 4 3.71 -5.67 2.00
CA ASP A 4 4.99 -6.09 2.54
C ASP A 4 6.10 -5.51 1.66
N LEU A 5 7.01 -4.75 2.25
CA LEU A 5 8.08 -4.06 1.53
C LEU A 5 9.37 -4.89 1.44
N GLU A 6 9.34 -6.16 1.88
CA GLU A 6 10.48 -7.10 1.88
C GLU A 6 11.70 -6.64 2.70
N ASN A 7 11.56 -5.56 3.48
CA ASN A 7 12.58 -4.99 4.35
C ASN A 7 12.21 -5.12 5.84
N GLY A 8 11.22 -5.96 6.15
CA GLY A 8 10.69 -6.18 7.50
C GLY A 8 9.62 -5.17 7.92
N TYR A 9 9.23 -4.24 7.05
CA TYR A 9 8.11 -3.33 7.25
C TYR A 9 6.89 -3.77 6.45
N VAL A 10 5.73 -3.73 7.11
CA VAL A 10 4.43 -3.99 6.48
C VAL A 10 3.52 -2.83 6.80
N VAL A 11 2.76 -2.35 5.82
CA VAL A 11 1.71 -1.34 6.04
C VAL A 11 0.35 -1.91 5.66
N LYS A 12 -0.67 -1.60 6.46
CA LYS A 12 -2.06 -1.90 6.14
C LYS A 12 -2.72 -0.65 5.57
N ALA A 13 -3.48 -0.83 4.50
CA ALA A 13 -4.31 0.19 3.89
C ALA A 13 -5.72 -0.34 3.69
N ASP A 14 -6.72 0.52 3.87
CA ASP A 14 -8.09 0.27 3.45
C ASP A 14 -8.22 0.48 1.94
N GLY A 15 -9.20 -0.20 1.35
CA GLY A 15 -9.43 -0.15 -0.09
C GLY A 15 -10.61 -1.01 -0.51
N GLU A 16 -10.98 -0.89 -1.77
CA GLU A 16 -12.14 -1.54 -2.38
C GLU A 16 -11.74 -2.27 -3.66
N MET A 17 -12.44 -3.36 -3.96
CA MET A 17 -12.29 -4.09 -5.22
C MET A 17 -13.35 -3.60 -6.20
N LEU A 18 -12.91 -3.08 -7.34
CA LEU A 18 -13.78 -2.63 -8.43
C LEU A 18 -14.18 -3.79 -9.35
N VAL A 19 -15.25 -3.55 -10.11
CA VAL A 19 -15.67 -4.44 -11.20
C VAL A 19 -14.55 -4.52 -12.23
N GLY A 20 -14.12 -5.74 -12.56
CA GLY A 20 -12.98 -5.98 -13.46
C GLY A 20 -11.69 -6.38 -12.75
N GLY A 21 -11.69 -6.49 -11.42
CA GLY A 21 -10.56 -7.05 -10.66
C GLY A 21 -9.46 -6.05 -10.30
N GLU A 22 -9.71 -4.75 -10.51
CA GLU A 22 -8.87 -3.67 -10.03
C GLU A 22 -9.14 -3.39 -8.54
N PHE A 23 -8.10 -3.05 -7.79
CA PHE A 23 -8.23 -2.60 -6.41
C PHE A 23 -7.89 -1.13 -6.28
N VAL A 24 -8.78 -0.36 -5.68
CA VAL A 24 -8.52 1.02 -5.27
C VAL A 24 -8.10 1.03 -3.81
N VAL A 25 -7.00 1.69 -3.50
CA VAL A 25 -6.44 1.77 -2.15
C VAL A 25 -6.45 3.22 -1.69
N PHE A 26 -7.03 3.47 -0.52
CA PHE A 26 -7.12 4.81 0.05
C PHE A 26 -5.82 5.16 0.76
N LYS A 27 -5.02 6.07 0.21
CA LYS A 27 -3.69 6.38 0.78
C LYS A 27 -3.76 6.99 2.18
N ASP A 28 -4.84 7.73 2.48
CA ASP A 28 -5.07 8.36 3.78
C ASP A 28 -5.32 7.35 4.92
N SER A 29 -5.57 6.09 4.57
CA SER A 29 -5.67 4.98 5.53
C SER A 29 -4.31 4.43 5.96
N MET A 30 -3.22 4.73 5.23
CA MET A 30 -1.86 4.30 5.54
C MET A 30 -1.25 5.15 6.66
N LYS A 31 -1.62 4.83 7.91
CA LYS A 31 -1.25 5.68 9.06
C LYS A 31 -0.04 5.18 9.84
N ASN A 32 -0.01 3.88 10.12
CA ASN A 32 1.02 3.27 10.96
C ASN A 32 1.54 2.00 10.27
N TRP A 33 2.77 1.64 10.61
CA TRP A 33 3.32 0.33 10.27
C TRP A 33 2.60 -0.76 11.07
N GLU A 34 2.63 -1.98 10.58
CA GLU A 34 2.22 -3.16 11.33
C GLU A 34 3.31 -3.53 12.38
N PRO A 35 3.00 -4.40 13.35
CA PRO A 35 3.95 -4.81 14.36
C PRO A 35 5.26 -5.37 13.79
N PRO A 36 6.41 -5.08 14.44
CA PRO A 36 6.57 -4.46 15.77
C PRO A 36 6.72 -2.93 15.76
N TYR A 37 6.31 -2.25 14.68
CA TYR A 37 6.55 -0.83 14.48
C TYR A 37 5.27 0.02 14.56
N GLU A 38 4.21 -0.49 15.18
CA GLU A 38 2.87 0.13 15.23
C GLU A 38 2.83 1.52 15.87
N ASN A 39 3.84 1.87 16.67
CA ASN A 39 4.00 3.17 17.30
C ASN A 39 4.65 4.21 16.38
N LYS A 40 5.25 3.80 15.25
CA LYS A 40 5.81 4.70 14.24
C LYS A 40 4.71 5.07 13.25
N LYS A 41 4.46 6.37 13.10
CA LYS A 41 3.57 6.89 12.05
C LYS A 41 4.29 6.86 10.71
N LEU A 42 3.59 6.52 9.65
CA LEU A 42 4.04 6.78 8.30
C LEU A 42 4.01 8.28 8.03
N SER A 43 5.11 8.80 7.50
CA SER A 43 5.16 10.11 6.88
C SER A 43 4.55 10.08 5.49
N GLU A 44 4.12 11.25 5.01
CA GLU A 44 3.61 11.39 3.64
C GLU A 44 4.65 10.97 2.58
N SER A 45 5.93 11.27 2.81
CA SER A 45 7.02 10.81 1.93
C SER A 45 7.15 9.30 1.89
N GLU A 46 6.99 8.61 3.03
CA GLU A 46 7.02 7.14 3.07
C GLU A 46 5.79 6.56 2.33
N VAL A 47 4.61 7.17 2.50
CA VAL A 47 3.42 6.77 1.74
C VAL A 47 3.64 6.90 0.24
N GLN A 48 4.22 8.02 -0.23
CA GLN A 48 4.52 8.22 -1.65
C GLN A 48 5.55 7.21 -2.17
N GLU A 49 6.58 6.90 -1.38
CA GLU A 49 7.60 5.90 -1.74
C GLU A 49 6.99 4.50 -1.88
N ILE A 50 6.11 4.11 -0.94
CA ILE A 50 5.39 2.82 -1.00
C ILE A 50 4.52 2.75 -2.25
N ILE A 51 3.75 3.80 -2.54
CA ILE A 51 2.93 3.88 -3.76
C ILE A 51 3.81 3.74 -5.02
N HIS A 52 4.98 4.38 -5.03
CA HIS A 52 5.92 4.29 -6.15
C HIS A 52 6.43 2.85 -6.34
N GLN A 53 6.87 2.20 -5.27
CA GLN A 53 7.36 0.82 -5.31
C GLN A 53 6.29 -0.18 -5.74
N VAL A 54 5.05 -0.03 -5.24
CA VAL A 54 3.92 -0.87 -5.66
C VAL A 54 3.67 -0.70 -7.15
N LYS A 55 3.60 0.54 -7.65
CA LYS A 55 3.38 0.81 -9.07
C LYS A 55 4.48 0.27 -9.97
N GLN A 56 5.73 0.29 -9.51
CA GLN A 56 6.86 -0.31 -10.24
C GLN A 56 6.82 -1.84 -10.26
N SER A 57 6.26 -2.44 -9.22
CA SER A 57 6.13 -3.90 -9.08
C SER A 57 4.93 -4.47 -9.83
N THR A 58 3.93 -3.64 -10.13
CA THR A 58 2.74 -4.05 -10.89
C THR A 58 2.99 -4.03 -12.40
N ASN A 59 2.47 -5.05 -13.09
CA ASN A 59 2.41 -5.14 -14.54
C ASN A 59 1.07 -5.75 -14.99
N GLU A 60 0.88 -5.95 -16.29
CA GLU A 60 -0.36 -6.48 -16.87
C GLU A 60 -0.78 -7.88 -16.36
N ASN A 61 0.16 -8.68 -15.85
CA ASN A 61 -0.08 -10.02 -15.31
C ASN A 61 -0.25 -10.05 -13.79
N THR A 62 -0.17 -8.90 -13.12
CA THR A 62 -0.39 -8.78 -11.67
C THR A 62 -1.75 -8.15 -11.37
N VAL A 63 -2.15 -8.22 -10.10
CA VAL A 63 -3.30 -7.44 -9.60
C VAL A 63 -3.09 -5.96 -9.93
N GLN A 64 -4.08 -5.32 -10.53
CA GLN A 64 -4.06 -3.90 -10.83
C GLN A 64 -4.45 -3.12 -9.58
N ILE A 65 -3.61 -2.18 -9.18
CA ILE A 65 -3.79 -1.38 -7.96
C ILE A 65 -3.70 0.10 -8.32
N SER A 66 -4.75 0.85 -8.00
CA SER A 66 -4.78 2.30 -8.05
C SER A 66 -4.86 2.88 -6.63
N PHE A 67 -4.45 4.13 -6.48
CA PHE A 67 -4.39 4.81 -5.18
C PHE A 67 -5.15 6.13 -5.25
N GLU A 68 -6.04 6.35 -4.29
CA GLU A 68 -6.83 7.58 -4.10
C GLU A 68 -6.39 8.35 -2.85
#